data_AF-A0A8J5UI06-F1
#
_entry.id   AF-A0A8J5UI06-F1
#
_cell.length_a   1.000
_cell.length_b   1.000
_cell.length_c   1.000
_cell.angle_alpha   90.00
_cell.angle_beta   90.00
_cell.angle_gamma   90.00
#
_symmetry.space_group_name_H-M   'P 1'
#
loop_
_entity.id
_entity.type
_entity.pdbx_description
1 polymer ?
#
loop_
_entity_poly.entity_id
_entity_poly.type
_entity_poly.pdbx_seq_one_letter_code
_entity_poly.pdbx_strand_id
1 'polypeptide(L)'
;MEASSLTNRSEALSFLSRKPSVAMDISRYHNWIIGSLPQLWKRDPESLATKGYGANHAISAQQGVGFVDLTSFLFSESDCRGLQYSSSTPDAGFDLSSLALNDDESKKFLHIFCRECTTEVGLYNIAALSVTLFKWKITCQTKTADPSPSSSECLAATLLATISRSGSSKSIITPHTSEIAKSEAISHKNLHLWVLNPNVVYTASSTADRKTAIKILYKHIDPVESEKLITSMTSDVQEISLPEEAIKAADNCLLWSSELLPVQERTFKEWQVGLLERWEPAS
;
A
#
# COMPACT_ATOMS: atom_id res chain seq x y z
N MET A 1 -28.86 -23.84 41.98
CA MET A 1 -30.12 -23.70 41.23
C MET A 1 -30.28 -22.23 40.86
N GLU A 2 -30.48 -21.98 39.57
CA GLU A 2 -31.19 -20.85 38.93
C GLU A 2 -30.86 -19.41 39.39
N ALA A 3 -30.27 -18.55 38.57
CA ALA A 3 -30.76 -17.93 37.33
C ALA A 3 -31.75 -16.76 37.53
N SER A 4 -31.42 -15.66 36.83
CA SER A 4 -32.29 -14.53 36.39
C SER A 4 -32.69 -13.48 37.44
N SER A 5 -32.75 -12.17 37.19
CA SER A 5 -32.48 -11.34 36.00
C SER A 5 -32.30 -9.85 36.39
N LEU A 6 -31.37 -9.17 35.69
CA LEU A 6 -31.48 -7.87 35.02
C LEU A 6 -32.38 -6.77 35.64
N THR A 7 -31.80 -5.61 35.98
CA THR A 7 -32.05 -4.35 35.24
C THR A 7 -31.12 -3.20 35.65
N ASN A 8 -30.77 -2.39 34.65
CA ASN A 8 -30.30 -1.00 34.72
C ASN A 8 -28.93 -0.68 35.32
N ARG A 9 -27.92 -0.61 34.44
CA ARG A 9 -27.00 0.53 34.37
C ARG A 9 -26.73 0.90 32.91
N SER A 10 -27.52 1.84 32.41
CA SER A 10 -27.17 2.65 31.24
C SER A 10 -26.05 3.62 31.62
N GLU A 11 -25.20 3.92 30.64
CA GLU A 11 -24.09 4.89 30.64
C GLU A 11 -22.74 4.38 31.18
N ALA A 12 -21.90 3.90 30.27
CA ALA A 12 -20.60 4.53 29.96
C ALA A 12 -19.85 3.70 28.88
N LEU A 13 -19.09 4.40 28.03
CA LEU A 13 -18.13 3.91 27.03
C LEU A 13 -18.65 3.67 25.61
N SER A 14 -19.28 4.70 25.05
CA SER A 14 -19.23 4.95 23.61
C SER A 14 -17.92 5.67 23.25
N PHE A 15 -16.82 4.92 23.11
CA PHE A 15 -15.63 5.35 22.37
C PHE A 15 -15.23 4.22 21.41
N LEU A 16 -16.11 3.94 20.45
CA LEU A 16 -15.73 3.23 19.24
C LEU A 16 -15.42 4.29 18.18
N SER A 17 -14.13 4.47 17.93
CA SER A 17 -13.63 5.13 16.73
C SER A 17 -14.22 4.40 15.52
N ARG A 18 -15.31 4.94 14.96
CA ARG A 18 -15.84 4.51 13.66
C ARG A 18 -14.79 4.88 12.63
N LYS A 19 -13.94 3.93 12.24
CA LYS A 19 -13.20 4.05 10.98
C LYS A 19 -14.23 4.16 9.86
N PRO A 20 -14.25 5.25 9.07
CA PRO A 20 -15.05 5.28 7.87
C PRO A 20 -14.41 4.30 6.87
N SER A 21 -15.10 3.22 6.55
CA SER A 21 -14.60 2.19 5.64
C SER A 21 -15.60 1.97 4.53
N VAL A 22 -15.10 1.98 3.29
CA VAL A 22 -15.89 1.60 2.12
C VAL A 22 -15.99 0.08 2.11
N ALA A 23 -17.20 -0.44 2.17
CA ALA A 23 -17.48 -1.84 1.93
C ALA A 23 -17.57 -2.06 0.42
N MET A 24 -16.60 -2.79 -0.15
CA MET A 24 -16.66 -3.18 -1.55
C MET A 24 -17.24 -4.60 -1.66
N ASP A 25 -18.36 -4.73 -2.36
CA ASP A 25 -18.96 -6.03 -2.68
C ASP A 25 -18.15 -6.72 -3.78
N ILE A 26 -17.15 -7.49 -3.33
CA ILE A 26 -16.25 -8.26 -4.18
C ILE A 26 -16.87 -9.58 -4.66
N SER A 27 -18.11 -9.92 -4.25
CA SER A 27 -18.75 -11.20 -4.62
C SER A 27 -19.18 -11.27 -6.10
N ARG A 28 -19.18 -10.13 -6.80
CA ARG A 28 -19.57 -10.01 -8.21
C ARG A 28 -18.48 -10.40 -9.21
N TYR A 29 -17.24 -10.55 -8.76
CA TYR A 29 -16.13 -10.91 -9.63
C TYR A 29 -16.05 -12.43 -9.78
N HIS A 30 -16.27 -12.91 -11.00
CA HIS A 30 -16.25 -14.33 -11.31
C HIS A 30 -14.83 -14.89 -11.44
N ASN A 31 -13.83 -14.02 -11.68
CA ASN A 31 -12.43 -14.40 -11.85
C ASN A 31 -11.51 -13.47 -11.05
N TRP A 32 -10.80 -14.03 -10.07
CA TRP A 32 -9.73 -13.36 -9.34
C TRP A 32 -8.39 -13.84 -9.87
N ILE A 33 -7.52 -12.89 -10.23
CA ILE A 33 -6.15 -13.20 -10.64
C ILE A 33 -5.21 -12.75 -9.52
N ILE A 34 -4.71 -13.72 -8.77
CA ILE A 34 -3.67 -13.53 -7.75
C ILE A 34 -2.33 -13.73 -8.46
N GLY A 35 -1.46 -12.73 -8.50
CA GLY A 35 -0.18 -12.89 -9.18
C GLY A 35 0.93 -11.97 -8.69
N SER A 36 2.11 -12.56 -8.48
CA SER A 36 3.37 -12.01 -8.99
C SER A 36 3.81 -12.93 -10.14
N LEU A 37 4.05 -12.36 -11.33
CA LEU A 37 4.62 -12.98 -12.55
C LEU A 37 3.69 -13.87 -13.42
N PRO A 38 4.02 -14.06 -14.71
CA PRO A 38 3.10 -13.93 -15.83
C PRO A 38 2.61 -15.29 -16.35
N GLN A 39 1.78 -15.20 -17.38
CA GLN A 39 1.21 -16.26 -18.22
C GLN A 39 -0.17 -16.70 -17.76
N LEU A 40 -1.19 -16.07 -18.33
CA LEU A 40 -2.32 -16.75 -18.98
C LEU A 40 -3.31 -15.68 -19.50
N TRP A 41 -3.33 -15.41 -20.82
CA TRP A 41 -4.51 -15.61 -21.69
C TRP A 41 -4.44 -14.98 -23.10
N LYS A 42 -5.01 -15.76 -24.03
CA LYS A 42 -5.33 -15.60 -25.48
C LYS A 42 -4.22 -15.13 -26.43
N ARG A 43 -3.82 -16.06 -27.31
CA ARG A 43 -2.72 -15.96 -28.28
C ARG A 43 -3.31 -15.82 -29.69
N ASP A 44 -2.98 -14.72 -30.37
CA ASP A 44 -3.15 -14.60 -31.82
C ASP A 44 -1.99 -15.34 -32.52
N PRO A 45 -2.24 -16.24 -33.49
CA PRO A 45 -1.20 -17.10 -34.06
C PRO A 45 -0.18 -16.37 -34.95
N GLU A 46 -0.41 -15.11 -35.35
CA GLU A 46 0.54 -14.33 -36.18
C GLU A 46 1.61 -13.57 -35.37
N SER A 47 1.50 -13.50 -34.04
CA SER A 47 2.47 -12.77 -33.19
C SER A 47 3.74 -13.58 -32.85
N LEU A 48 3.89 -14.80 -33.37
CA LEU A 48 4.85 -15.79 -32.86
C LEU A 48 6.32 -15.56 -33.25
N ALA A 49 6.65 -14.57 -34.07
CA ALA A 49 8.01 -14.39 -34.58
C ALA A 49 8.78 -13.19 -34.01
N THR A 50 8.18 -12.32 -33.19
CA THR A 50 8.88 -11.10 -32.78
C THR A 50 8.38 -10.61 -31.42
N LYS A 51 9.10 -10.98 -30.35
CA LYS A 51 9.30 -10.23 -29.09
C LYS A 51 9.61 -11.22 -27.96
N GLY A 52 10.70 -10.97 -27.25
CA GLY A 52 11.08 -11.72 -26.06
C GLY A 52 9.97 -11.73 -25.01
N TYR A 53 9.88 -12.82 -24.26
CA TYR A 53 8.92 -13.01 -23.18
C TYR A 53 8.89 -11.81 -22.22
N GLY A 54 7.76 -11.10 -22.16
CA GLY A 54 7.43 -10.17 -21.07
C GLY A 54 7.71 -8.67 -21.30
N ALA A 55 8.37 -8.25 -22.38
CA ALA A 55 8.86 -6.87 -22.50
C ALA A 55 7.81 -5.80 -22.88
N ASN A 56 6.56 -6.16 -23.20
CA ASN A 56 5.55 -5.21 -23.71
C ASN A 56 4.11 -5.46 -23.20
N HIS A 57 3.90 -6.29 -22.18
CA HIS A 57 2.55 -6.56 -21.69
C HIS A 57 2.24 -5.72 -20.45
N ALA A 58 1.54 -4.61 -20.65
CA ALA A 58 0.91 -3.88 -19.56
C ALA A 58 -0.34 -4.65 -19.11
N ILE A 59 -0.50 -4.82 -17.79
CA ILE A 59 -1.74 -5.36 -17.22
C ILE A 59 -2.82 -4.30 -17.40
N SER A 60 -3.82 -4.58 -18.22
CA SER A 60 -4.99 -3.72 -18.39
C SER A 60 -6.15 -4.21 -17.54
N ALA A 61 -6.90 -3.27 -16.96
CA ALA A 61 -8.13 -3.60 -16.27
C ALA A 61 -9.14 -4.22 -17.24
N GLN A 62 -9.84 -5.25 -16.77
CA GLN A 62 -10.89 -5.93 -17.52
C GLN A 62 -12.17 -5.93 -16.71
N GLN A 63 -13.29 -5.63 -17.36
CA GLN A 63 -14.59 -5.64 -16.71
C GLN A 63 -14.91 -7.03 -16.16
N GLY A 64 -15.37 -7.09 -14.91
CA GLY A 64 -15.69 -8.33 -14.20
C GLY A 64 -14.48 -9.13 -13.71
N VAL A 65 -13.26 -8.58 -13.84
CA VAL A 65 -12.01 -9.20 -13.38
C VAL A 65 -11.31 -8.28 -12.39
N GLY A 66 -11.00 -8.81 -11.20
CA GLY A 66 -10.20 -8.15 -10.20
C GLY A 66 -8.79 -8.74 -10.15
N PHE A 67 -7.77 -7.88 -10.24
CA PHE A 67 -6.38 -8.27 -10.00
C PHE A 67 -6.01 -7.97 -8.55
N VAL A 68 -5.24 -8.86 -7.94
CA VAL A 68 -4.78 -8.73 -6.56
C VAL A 68 -3.28 -8.58 -6.53
N ASP A 69 -2.81 -7.42 -6.08
CA ASP A 69 -1.40 -7.16 -5.76
C ASP A 69 -1.17 -7.21 -4.23
N LEU A 70 0.05 -7.06 -3.73
CA LEU A 70 0.37 -7.09 -2.29
C LEU A 70 -0.31 -5.95 -1.52
N THR A 71 -0.30 -4.74 -2.09
CA THR A 71 -0.78 -3.52 -1.44
C THR A 71 -2.17 -3.10 -1.90
N SER A 72 -2.64 -3.64 -3.02
CA SER A 72 -3.81 -3.10 -3.71
C SER A 72 -4.63 -4.15 -4.45
N PHE A 73 -5.82 -3.73 -4.84
CA PHE A 73 -6.66 -4.40 -5.84
C PHE A 73 -6.78 -3.51 -7.07
N LEU A 74 -6.76 -4.10 -8.25
CA LEU A 74 -6.92 -3.37 -9.51
C LEU A 74 -8.19 -3.85 -10.21
N PHE A 75 -9.01 -2.87 -10.62
CA PHE A 75 -10.33 -3.07 -11.23
C PHE A 75 -10.53 -2.17 -12.45
N SER A 76 -11.53 -2.50 -13.27
CA SER A 76 -12.10 -1.56 -14.23
C SER A 76 -12.94 -0.51 -13.51
N GLU A 77 -12.90 0.74 -13.97
CA GLU A 77 -13.77 1.81 -13.48
C GLU A 77 -15.25 1.40 -13.46
N SER A 78 -15.69 0.68 -14.50
CA SER A 78 -17.08 0.23 -14.65
C SER A 78 -17.56 -0.75 -13.57
N ASP A 79 -16.63 -1.43 -12.88
CA ASP A 79 -16.96 -2.35 -11.79
C ASP A 79 -16.98 -1.65 -10.42
N CYS A 80 -16.52 -0.41 -10.35
CA CYS A 80 -16.46 0.35 -9.12
C CYS A 80 -17.69 1.25 -8.95
N ARG A 81 -18.21 1.33 -7.72
CA ARG A 81 -19.32 2.21 -7.36
C ARG A 81 -19.00 2.97 -6.08
N GLY A 82 -19.58 4.15 -5.93
CA GLY A 82 -19.38 4.97 -4.72
C GLY A 82 -17.99 5.59 -4.62
N LEU A 83 -17.31 5.76 -5.75
CA LEU A 83 -16.01 6.41 -5.85
C LEU A 83 -16.16 7.80 -6.48
N GLN A 84 -15.24 8.70 -6.13
CA GLN A 84 -15.06 10.01 -6.76
C GLN A 84 -13.60 10.15 -7.21
N TYR A 85 -13.40 10.74 -8.37
CA TYR A 85 -12.11 10.93 -9.02
C TYR A 85 -11.75 12.40 -8.99
N SER A 86 -10.55 12.73 -8.53
CA SER A 86 -10.05 14.10 -8.51
C SER A 86 -8.56 14.13 -8.73
N SER A 87 -8.04 15.24 -9.24
CA SER A 87 -6.60 15.40 -9.34
C SER A 87 -5.91 15.75 -8.03
N SER A 88 -6.64 16.15 -6.98
CA SER A 88 -6.03 16.56 -5.70
C SER A 88 -6.94 16.41 -4.50
N THR A 89 -8.12 17.04 -4.49
CA THR A 89 -9.01 17.09 -3.31
C THR A 89 -10.38 16.45 -3.56
N PRO A 90 -11.03 15.89 -2.52
CA PRO A 90 -12.35 15.27 -2.67
C PRO A 90 -13.45 16.26 -3.10
N ASP A 91 -13.36 17.54 -2.68
CA ASP A 91 -14.37 18.56 -3.01
C ASP A 91 -14.44 18.89 -4.51
N ALA A 92 -13.34 18.63 -5.23
CA ALA A 92 -13.26 18.76 -6.69
C ALA A 92 -13.50 17.41 -7.42
N GLY A 93 -14.08 16.43 -6.71
CA GLY A 93 -14.30 15.07 -7.21
C GLY A 93 -15.45 14.95 -8.19
N PHE A 94 -15.24 14.14 -9.23
CA PHE A 94 -16.26 13.75 -10.20
C PHE A 94 -16.61 12.28 -10.06
N ASP A 95 -17.82 11.90 -10.44
CA ASP A 95 -18.27 10.49 -10.41
C ASP A 95 -17.60 9.62 -11.51
N LEU A 96 -16.97 10.24 -12.52
CA LEU A 96 -16.27 9.56 -13.61
C LEU A 96 -14.86 10.11 -13.78
N SER A 97 -13.90 9.23 -14.05
CA SER A 97 -12.51 9.60 -14.30
C SER A 97 -12.39 10.55 -15.50
N SER A 98 -13.17 10.33 -16.56
CA SER A 98 -13.16 11.13 -17.79
C SER A 98 -13.53 12.60 -17.57
N LEU A 99 -14.28 12.91 -16.51
CA LEU A 99 -14.64 14.28 -16.14
C LEU A 99 -13.58 14.95 -15.25
N ALA A 100 -12.82 14.14 -14.52
CA ALA A 100 -11.73 14.59 -13.65
C ALA A 100 -10.40 14.77 -14.41
N LEU A 101 -10.30 14.22 -15.63
CA LEU A 101 -9.21 14.48 -16.55
C LEU A 101 -9.33 15.93 -17.07
N ASN A 102 -8.35 16.75 -16.73
CA ASN A 102 -8.14 18.06 -17.35
C ASN A 102 -7.11 17.92 -18.48
N ASP A 103 -6.97 18.93 -19.35
CA ASP A 103 -5.99 18.98 -20.47
C ASP A 103 -4.50 18.95 -20.03
N ASP A 104 -4.22 18.62 -18.77
CA ASP A 104 -2.86 18.51 -18.24
C ASP A 104 -2.30 17.10 -18.49
N GLU A 105 -1.68 16.93 -19.65
CA GLU A 105 -0.98 15.73 -20.12
C GLU A 105 0.14 15.25 -19.17
N SER A 106 0.53 16.04 -18.16
CA SER A 106 1.57 15.64 -17.21
C SER A 106 1.07 14.69 -16.10
N LYS A 107 -0.25 14.60 -15.90
CA LYS A 107 -0.83 13.76 -14.84
C LYS A 107 -0.89 12.31 -15.27
N LYS A 108 -0.25 11.45 -14.48
CA LYS A 108 -0.28 9.98 -14.66
C LYS A 108 -1.41 9.31 -13.87
N PHE A 109 -1.85 9.94 -12.78
CA PHE A 109 -2.81 9.40 -11.84
C PHE A 109 -3.83 10.44 -11.42
N LEU A 110 -5.03 9.97 -11.06
CA LEU A 110 -6.02 10.72 -10.27
C LEU A 110 -6.16 10.06 -8.90
N HIS A 111 -6.47 10.86 -7.89
CA HIS A 111 -6.84 10.38 -6.57
C HIS A 111 -8.28 9.88 -6.56
N ILE A 112 -8.51 8.78 -5.84
CA ILE A 112 -9.82 8.16 -5.70
C ILE A 112 -10.29 8.30 -4.26
N PHE A 113 -11.45 8.92 -4.08
CA PHE A 113 -12.08 9.16 -2.79
C PHE A 113 -13.36 8.35 -2.66
N CYS A 114 -13.70 7.97 -1.43
CA CYS A 114 -15.03 7.46 -1.13
C CYS A 114 -16.06 8.58 -1.23
N ARG A 115 -17.18 8.32 -1.92
CA ARG A 115 -18.30 9.26 -2.04
C ARG A 115 -18.97 9.60 -0.71
N GLU A 116 -18.98 8.69 0.27
CA GLU A 116 -19.69 8.88 1.54
C GLU A 116 -18.83 9.55 2.61
N CYS A 117 -17.57 9.14 2.74
CA CYS A 117 -16.70 9.58 3.82
C CYS A 117 -15.52 10.43 3.37
N THR A 118 -15.44 10.75 2.06
CA THR A 118 -14.39 11.57 1.42
C THR A 118 -12.95 11.12 1.66
N THR A 119 -12.76 9.93 2.22
CA THR A 119 -11.44 9.35 2.50
C THR A 119 -10.83 8.86 1.21
N GLU A 120 -9.54 9.15 1.00
CA GLU A 120 -8.79 8.58 -0.11
C GLU A 120 -8.62 7.07 0.06
N VAL A 121 -9.02 6.33 -0.97
CA VAL A 121 -9.04 4.86 -0.98
C VAL A 121 -8.15 4.27 -2.07
N GLY A 122 -7.63 5.08 -2.99
CA GLY A 122 -6.90 4.55 -4.14
C GLY A 122 -6.44 5.60 -5.14
N LEU A 123 -5.90 5.11 -6.26
CA LEU A 123 -5.47 5.90 -7.40
C LEU A 123 -6.07 5.35 -8.69
N TYR A 124 -6.43 6.22 -9.61
CA TYR A 124 -6.81 5.87 -10.97
C TYR A 124 -5.60 6.07 -11.88
N ASN A 125 -5.14 5.02 -12.54
CA ASN A 125 -4.06 5.09 -13.52
C ASN A 125 -4.63 5.42 -14.89
N ILE A 126 -4.26 6.59 -15.41
CA ILE A 126 -4.77 7.14 -16.67
C ILE A 126 -4.27 6.31 -17.85
N ALA A 127 -2.99 5.91 -17.85
CA ALA A 127 -2.40 5.13 -18.94
C ALA A 127 -2.96 3.71 -19.02
N ALA A 128 -3.26 3.11 -17.86
CA ALA A 128 -3.80 1.74 -17.77
C ALA A 128 -5.33 1.68 -17.71
N LEU A 129 -6.01 2.84 -17.67
CA LEU A 129 -7.47 2.97 -17.51
C LEU A 129 -8.01 2.07 -16.39
N SER A 130 -7.38 2.16 -15.22
CA SER A 130 -7.61 1.21 -14.13
C SER A 130 -7.74 1.90 -12.76
N VAL A 131 -8.61 1.33 -11.92
CA VAL A 131 -8.83 1.74 -10.54
C VAL A 131 -7.99 0.86 -9.62
N THR A 132 -7.06 1.45 -8.89
CA THR A 132 -6.22 0.77 -7.89
C THR A 132 -6.67 1.16 -6.49
N LEU A 133 -7.22 0.23 -5.71
CA LEU A 133 -7.69 0.46 -4.34
C LEU A 133 -6.73 -0.14 -3.32
N PHE A 134 -6.38 0.63 -2.29
CA PHE A 134 -5.44 0.19 -1.26
C PHE A 134 -6.10 -0.76 -0.27
N LYS A 135 -5.46 -1.90 0.01
CA LYS A 135 -6.01 -2.95 0.88
C LYS A 135 -6.30 -2.47 2.29
N TRP A 136 -5.46 -1.59 2.84
CA TRP A 136 -5.63 -1.04 4.18
C TRP A 136 -6.69 0.08 4.27
N LYS A 137 -7.29 0.49 3.14
CA LYS A 137 -8.31 1.55 3.07
C LYS A 137 -9.71 1.03 2.75
N ILE A 138 -9.83 -0.22 2.34
CA ILE A 138 -11.12 -0.83 1.97
C ILE A 138 -11.42 -2.05 2.83
N THR A 139 -12.69 -2.42 2.88
CA THR A 139 -13.12 -3.68 3.49
C THR A 139 -13.66 -4.59 2.40
N CYS A 140 -13.27 -5.85 2.48
CA CYS A 140 -13.73 -6.91 1.59
C CYS A 140 -14.71 -7.79 2.36
N GLN A 141 -15.84 -8.11 1.73
CA GLN A 141 -16.78 -9.05 2.33
C GLN A 141 -16.20 -10.47 2.20
N THR A 142 -15.68 -10.98 3.31
CA THR A 142 -15.02 -12.28 3.41
C THR A 142 -15.89 -13.28 4.19
N LYS A 143 -15.64 -14.58 4.01
CA LYS A 143 -16.32 -15.64 4.78
C LYS A 143 -15.96 -15.59 6.27
N THR A 144 -14.74 -15.17 6.58
CA THR A 144 -14.20 -15.00 7.94
C THR A 144 -13.81 -13.54 8.14
N ALA A 145 -14.16 -12.97 9.29
CA ALA A 145 -13.81 -11.60 9.63
C ALA A 145 -12.35 -11.55 10.10
N ASP A 146 -11.42 -11.40 9.16
CA ASP A 146 -10.01 -11.15 9.46
C ASP A 146 -9.72 -9.64 9.55
N PRO A 147 -8.75 -9.22 10.39
CA PRO A 147 -8.35 -7.83 10.47
C PRO A 147 -7.71 -7.38 9.15
N SER A 148 -8.13 -6.23 8.63
CA SER A 148 -7.46 -5.60 7.49
C SER A 148 -6.01 -5.27 7.82
N PRO A 149 -5.04 -5.53 6.93
CA PRO A 149 -3.67 -5.11 7.14
C PRO A 149 -3.56 -3.59 7.22
N SER A 150 -2.58 -3.10 7.96
CA SER A 150 -2.13 -1.72 7.94
C SER A 150 -1.23 -1.45 6.72
N SER A 151 -1.03 -0.16 6.41
CA SER A 151 -0.09 0.24 5.35
C SER A 151 1.35 -0.20 5.63
N SER A 152 1.77 -0.18 6.89
CA SER A 152 3.11 -0.60 7.31
C SER A 152 3.32 -2.10 7.15
N GLU A 153 2.31 -2.92 7.48
CA GLU A 153 2.37 -4.37 7.23
C GLU A 153 2.36 -4.69 5.74
N CYS A 154 1.59 -3.95 4.94
CA CYS A 154 1.64 -4.06 3.49
C CYS A 154 3.00 -3.64 2.90
N LEU A 155 3.65 -2.62 3.45
CA LEU A 155 5.03 -2.27 3.08
C LEU A 155 5.99 -3.39 3.46
N ALA A 156 5.87 -3.98 4.65
CA ALA A 156 6.70 -5.12 5.04
C ALA A 156 6.54 -6.30 4.07
N ALA A 157 5.31 -6.64 3.70
CA ALA A 157 5.03 -7.66 2.69
C ALA A 157 5.64 -7.31 1.32
N THR A 158 5.57 -6.03 0.93
CA THR A 158 6.15 -5.53 -0.33
C THR A 158 7.67 -5.66 -0.33
N LEU A 159 8.35 -5.29 0.75
CA LEU A 159 9.80 -5.44 0.91
C LEU A 159 10.24 -6.90 0.80
N LEU A 160 9.54 -7.79 1.51
CA LEU A 160 9.82 -9.24 1.46
C LEU A 160 9.64 -9.83 0.06
N ALA A 161 8.59 -9.41 -0.65
CA ALA A 161 8.36 -9.84 -2.01
C ALA A 161 9.41 -9.26 -2.98
N THR A 162 9.80 -8.00 -2.79
CA THR A 162 10.87 -7.36 -3.57
C THR A 162 12.21 -8.08 -3.38
N ILE A 163 12.58 -8.45 -2.16
CA ILE A 163 13.74 -9.30 -1.87
C ILE A 163 13.65 -10.63 -2.62
N SER A 164 12.48 -11.27 -2.55
CA SER A 164 12.26 -12.58 -3.19
C SER A 164 12.37 -12.51 -4.71
N ARG A 165 11.96 -11.40 -5.33
CA ARG A 165 11.99 -11.22 -6.80
C ARG A 165 13.33 -10.70 -7.33
N SER A 166 13.97 -9.77 -6.63
CA SER A 166 15.17 -9.07 -7.12
C SER A 166 16.46 -9.54 -6.46
N GLY A 167 16.39 -10.21 -5.32
CA GLY A 167 17.53 -10.50 -4.45
C GLY A 167 18.05 -9.28 -3.68
N SER A 168 17.49 -8.09 -3.90
CA SER A 168 17.90 -6.87 -3.19
C SER A 168 17.17 -6.71 -1.86
N SER A 169 17.95 -6.43 -0.81
CA SER A 169 17.44 -6.07 0.51
C SER A 169 17.31 -4.56 0.75
N LYS A 170 17.69 -3.74 -0.23
CA LYS A 170 17.62 -2.27 -0.13
C LYS A 170 16.51 -1.72 -1.00
N SER A 171 15.76 -0.77 -0.46
CA SER A 171 14.68 -0.11 -1.18
C SER A 171 14.62 1.38 -0.84
N ILE A 172 14.24 2.19 -1.82
CA ILE A 172 13.86 3.58 -1.62
C ILE A 172 12.34 3.66 -1.76
N ILE A 173 11.71 4.26 -0.77
CA ILE A 173 10.27 4.50 -0.77
C ILE A 173 10.01 5.92 -1.26
N THR A 174 9.27 6.02 -2.37
CA THR A 174 8.90 7.29 -3.02
C THR A 174 7.37 7.49 -2.96
N PRO A 175 6.89 8.74 -2.90
CA PRO A 175 5.45 9.00 -3.03
C PRO A 175 4.94 8.66 -4.44
N HIS A 176 3.71 8.17 -4.57
CA HIS A 176 3.08 7.91 -5.89
C HIS A 176 2.97 9.17 -6.76
N THR A 177 2.63 10.29 -6.13
CA THR A 177 2.52 11.59 -6.76
C THR A 177 3.75 12.39 -6.38
N SER A 178 4.82 12.23 -7.17
CA SER A 178 5.93 13.20 -7.18
C SER A 178 5.46 14.47 -7.86
N GLU A 179 4.49 15.16 -7.28
CA GLU A 179 4.26 16.56 -7.63
C GLU A 179 5.54 17.29 -7.25
N ILE A 180 6.30 17.68 -8.27
CA ILE A 180 7.28 18.75 -8.14
C ILE A 180 6.44 19.99 -7.86
N ALA A 181 6.02 20.15 -6.60
CA ALA A 181 5.49 21.39 -6.12
C ALA A 181 6.61 22.42 -6.35
N LYS A 182 6.49 23.19 -7.42
CA LYS A 182 7.29 24.39 -7.67
C LYS A 182 6.91 25.50 -6.68
N SER A 183 6.84 25.16 -5.41
CA SER A 183 6.62 26.07 -4.29
C SER A 183 7.71 25.80 -3.27
N GLU A 184 8.59 26.77 -3.13
CA GLU A 184 9.62 26.84 -2.09
C GLU A 184 9.00 26.60 -0.70
N ALA A 185 9.11 25.38 -0.14
CA ALA A 185 9.19 25.10 1.30
C ALA A 185 9.15 23.58 1.57
N ILE A 186 10.23 23.09 2.20
CA ILE A 186 10.45 21.73 2.74
C ILE A 186 10.84 20.68 1.68
N SER A 187 12.15 20.39 1.61
CA SER A 187 12.67 19.19 0.94
C SER A 187 12.11 17.95 1.64
N HIS A 188 11.09 17.31 1.06
CA HIS A 188 10.60 16.03 1.55
C HIS A 188 11.70 14.99 1.33
N LYS A 189 12.16 14.37 2.42
CA LYS A 189 13.17 13.31 2.34
C LYS A 189 12.51 11.98 2.04
N ASN A 190 13.12 11.20 1.16
CA ASN A 190 12.71 9.84 0.85
C ASN A 190 13.25 8.87 1.90
N LEU A 191 12.53 7.77 2.10
CA LEU A 191 12.89 6.77 3.09
C LEU A 191 13.73 5.68 2.41
N HIS A 192 15.00 5.56 2.80
CA HIS A 192 15.88 4.49 2.35
C HIS A 192 15.86 3.37 3.41
N LEU A 193 15.36 2.22 3.00
CA LEU A 193 15.21 1.04 3.84
C LEU A 193 16.20 -0.05 3.42
N TRP A 194 16.75 -0.74 4.41
CA TRP A 194 17.56 -1.92 4.22
C TRP A 194 17.12 -3.02 5.20
N VAL A 195 16.54 -4.08 4.67
CA VAL A 195 16.07 -5.22 5.48
C VAL A 195 17.28 -6.04 5.95
N LEU A 196 17.53 -6.00 7.26
CA LEU A 196 18.62 -6.73 7.90
C LEU A 196 18.22 -8.15 8.28
N ASN A 197 17.00 -8.31 8.83
CA ASN A 197 16.46 -9.63 9.17
C ASN A 197 14.98 -9.70 8.75
N PRO A 198 14.61 -10.56 7.79
CA PRO A 198 13.23 -10.70 7.31
C PRO A 198 12.31 -11.48 8.27
N ASN A 199 12.85 -12.08 9.34
CA ASN A 199 12.11 -12.91 10.27
C ASN A 199 12.57 -12.64 11.71
N VAL A 200 11.99 -11.63 12.34
CA VAL A 200 12.14 -11.39 13.77
C VAL A 200 10.83 -11.74 14.47
N VAL A 201 10.95 -12.37 15.63
CA VAL A 201 9.84 -12.64 16.53
C VAL A 201 10.19 -11.99 17.86
N TYR A 202 9.29 -11.16 18.38
CA TYR A 202 9.54 -10.42 19.60
C TYR A 202 8.30 -10.34 20.49
N THR A 203 8.54 -10.01 21.75
CA THR A 203 7.53 -9.69 22.76
C THR A 203 8.02 -8.46 23.51
N ALA A 204 7.16 -7.46 23.68
CA ALA A 204 7.46 -6.26 24.45
C ALA A 204 6.47 -6.11 25.61
N SER A 205 6.86 -5.40 26.67
CA SER A 205 5.96 -5.08 27.78
C SER A 205 4.73 -4.26 27.36
N SER A 206 4.84 -3.53 26.25
CA SER A 206 3.76 -2.77 25.62
C SER A 206 2.82 -3.62 24.76
N THR A 207 3.17 -4.87 24.46
CA THR A 207 2.40 -5.77 23.58
C THR A 207 2.04 -7.03 24.35
N ALA A 208 0.75 -7.34 24.49
CA ALA A 208 0.32 -8.53 25.22
C ALA A 208 0.78 -9.85 24.56
N ASP A 209 0.95 -9.83 23.24
CA ASP A 209 1.18 -11.02 22.42
C ASP A 209 2.54 -11.03 21.71
N ARG A 210 2.95 -12.22 21.29
CA ARG A 210 4.10 -12.43 20.41
C ARG A 210 3.82 -11.82 19.03
N LYS A 211 4.75 -11.02 18.53
CA LYS A 211 4.66 -10.34 17.23
C LYS A 211 5.75 -10.83 16.29
N THR A 212 5.40 -10.94 15.00
CA THR A 212 6.39 -11.15 13.93
C THR A 212 6.64 -9.84 13.18
N ALA A 213 7.89 -9.61 12.83
CA ALA A 213 8.34 -8.38 12.20
C ALA A 213 9.56 -8.60 11.30
N ILE A 214 9.90 -7.58 10.52
CA ILE A 214 11.17 -7.45 9.82
C ILE A 214 12.03 -6.40 10.53
N LYS A 215 13.31 -6.69 10.73
CA LYS A 215 14.29 -5.71 11.26
C LYS A 215 14.88 -4.92 10.11
N ILE A 216 14.73 -3.61 10.19
CA ILE A 216 15.07 -2.69 9.11
C ILE A 216 16.08 -1.66 9.62
N LEU A 217 17.10 -1.43 8.81
CA LEU A 217 17.96 -0.26 8.86
C LEU A 217 17.31 0.83 8.00
N TYR A 218 17.08 2.02 8.54
CA TYR A 218 16.45 3.11 7.82
C TYR A 218 17.20 4.43 7.96
N LYS A 219 17.09 5.26 6.91
CA LYS A 219 17.56 6.65 6.90
C LYS A 219 16.70 7.49 5.96
N HIS A 220 16.63 8.78 6.24
CA HIS A 220 16.02 9.77 5.37
C HIS A 220 17.08 10.35 4.42
N ILE A 221 16.84 10.27 3.12
CA ILE A 221 17.75 10.78 2.07
C ILE A 221 17.07 11.85 1.23
N ASP A 222 17.85 12.78 0.68
CA ASP A 222 17.32 13.84 -0.16
C ASP A 222 16.84 13.29 -1.53
N PRO A 223 15.83 13.90 -2.17
CA PRO A 223 15.30 13.45 -3.46
C PRO A 223 16.35 13.29 -4.56
N VAL A 224 17.36 14.16 -4.57
CA VAL A 224 18.47 14.11 -5.54
C VAL A 224 19.36 12.90 -5.30
N GLU A 225 19.64 12.56 -4.03
CA GLU A 225 20.41 11.37 -3.68
C GLU A 225 19.61 10.11 -4.01
N SER A 226 18.31 10.09 -3.74
CA SER A 226 17.46 8.95 -4.08
C SER A 226 17.40 8.69 -5.58
N GLU A 227 17.23 9.73 -6.40
CA GLU A 227 17.18 9.58 -7.85
C GLU A 227 18.50 9.01 -8.39
N LYS A 228 19.63 9.48 -7.85
CA LYS A 228 20.94 8.94 -8.19
C LYS A 228 21.07 7.46 -7.82
N LEU A 229 20.55 7.05 -6.68
CA LEU A 229 20.57 5.65 -6.24
C LEU A 229 19.63 4.76 -7.06
N ILE A 230 18.49 5.27 -7.51
CA ILE A 230 17.53 4.54 -8.34
C ILE A 230 18.06 4.36 -9.77
N THR A 231 18.63 5.41 -10.35
CA THR A 231 19.08 5.42 -11.76
C THR A 231 20.48 4.85 -11.97
N SER A 232 21.27 4.70 -10.91
CA SER A 232 22.61 4.13 -11.01
C SER A 232 22.57 2.66 -11.41
N MET A 233 23.19 2.31 -12.54
CA MET A 233 23.25 0.92 -13.04
C MET A 233 23.97 -0.06 -12.13
N THR A 234 24.77 0.44 -11.19
CA THR A 234 25.53 -0.36 -10.23
C THR A 234 24.87 -0.44 -8.85
N SER A 235 23.73 0.25 -8.67
CA SER A 235 23.00 0.26 -7.42
C SER A 235 22.17 -1.01 -7.27
N ASP A 236 22.18 -1.59 -6.08
CA ASP A 236 21.32 -2.71 -5.73
C ASP A 236 19.95 -2.26 -5.25
N VAL A 237 19.65 -0.96 -5.22
CA VAL A 237 18.42 -0.43 -4.61
C VAL A 237 17.19 -0.60 -5.51
N GLN A 238 16.07 -0.98 -4.91
CA GLN A 238 14.77 -1.09 -5.59
C GLN A 238 13.88 0.12 -5.26
N GLU A 239 13.17 0.65 -6.24
CA GLU A 239 12.16 1.70 -6.01
C GLU A 239 10.81 1.07 -5.65
N ILE A 240 10.16 1.59 -4.60
CA ILE A 240 8.79 1.24 -4.23
C ILE A 240 8.02 2.54 -4.05
N SER A 241 6.92 2.71 -4.80
CA SER A 241 6.05 3.86 -4.64
C SER A 241 4.86 3.56 -3.72
N LEU A 242 4.52 4.49 -2.83
CA LEU A 242 3.39 4.39 -1.88
C LEU A 242 2.70 5.75 -1.69
N PRO A 243 1.46 5.80 -1.13
CA PRO A 243 0.85 7.05 -0.70
C PRO A 243 1.67 7.74 0.40
N GLU A 244 1.65 9.07 0.46
CA GLU A 244 2.43 9.82 1.43
C GLU A 244 2.04 9.48 2.88
N GLU A 245 0.76 9.25 3.14
CA GLU A 245 0.27 8.81 4.46
C GLU A 245 0.82 7.45 4.85
N ALA A 246 0.97 6.54 3.89
CA ALA A 246 1.52 5.20 4.13
C ALA A 246 3.02 5.29 4.46
N ILE A 247 3.75 6.19 3.79
CA ILE A 247 5.16 6.45 4.07
C ILE A 247 5.33 7.03 5.48
N LYS A 248 4.52 8.05 5.83
CA LYS A 248 4.51 8.65 7.17
C LYS A 248 4.16 7.62 8.25
N ALA A 249 3.18 6.75 7.99
CA ALA A 249 2.82 5.67 8.91
C ALA A 249 3.98 4.68 9.12
N ALA A 250 4.69 4.30 8.05
CA ALA A 250 5.86 3.43 8.14
C ALA A 250 7.01 4.08 8.94
N ASP A 251 7.29 5.36 8.70
CA ASP A 251 8.33 6.10 9.42
C ASP A 251 8.02 6.18 10.92
N ASN A 252 6.77 6.49 11.28
CA ASN A 252 6.32 6.48 12.67
C ASN A 252 6.44 5.09 13.32
N CYS A 253 6.09 4.01 12.59
CA CYS A 253 6.27 2.65 13.09
C CYS A 253 7.75 2.32 13.34
N LEU A 254 8.65 2.73 12.44
CA LEU A 254 10.10 2.52 12.59
C LEU A 254 10.66 3.29 13.79
N LEU A 255 10.27 4.55 13.96
CA LEU A 255 10.67 5.39 15.10
C LEU A 255 10.19 4.79 16.43
N TRP A 256 8.91 4.46 16.53
CA TRP A 256 8.33 3.88 17.74
C TRP A 256 8.95 2.52 18.08
N SER A 257 9.10 1.64 17.09
CA SER A 257 9.67 0.30 17.32
C SER A 257 11.16 0.32 17.65
N SER A 258 11.89 1.38 17.27
CA SER A 258 13.28 1.56 17.70
C SER A 258 13.40 1.66 19.23
N GLU A 259 12.39 2.22 19.91
CA GLU A 259 12.37 2.32 21.37
C GLU A 259 12.26 0.95 22.06
N LEU A 260 11.70 -0.05 21.36
CA LEU A 260 11.61 -1.43 21.84
C LEU A 260 12.98 -2.15 21.82
N LEU A 261 13.92 -1.65 21.01
CA LEU A 261 15.26 -2.24 20.92
C LEU A 261 16.15 -1.74 22.07
N PRO A 262 17.10 -2.57 22.55
CA PRO A 262 18.15 -2.12 23.45
C PRO A 262 18.85 -0.89 22.90
N VAL A 263 19.24 0.05 23.76
CA VAL A 263 19.85 1.34 23.35
C VAL A 263 21.03 1.15 22.37
N GLN A 264 21.83 0.11 22.59
CA GLN A 264 23.01 -0.22 21.77
C GLN A 264 22.65 -0.73 20.37
N GLU A 265 21.42 -1.19 20.15
CA GLU A 265 20.92 -1.74 18.88
C GLU A 265 20.03 -0.76 18.11
N ARG A 266 19.79 0.45 18.61
CA ARG A 266 18.94 1.45 17.94
C ARG A 266 19.62 2.10 16.74
N THR A 267 20.95 2.03 16.68
CA THR A 267 21.74 2.57 15.58
C THR A 267 22.76 1.55 15.09
N PHE A 268 23.03 1.58 13.78
CA PHE A 268 24.09 0.80 13.16
C PHE A 268 24.82 1.71 12.17
N LYS A 269 25.98 2.22 12.59
CA LYS A 269 26.72 3.29 11.89
C LYS A 269 25.81 4.51 11.67
N GLU A 270 25.59 4.91 10.42
CA GLU A 270 24.71 6.02 10.03
C GLU A 270 23.22 5.64 9.97
N TRP A 271 22.87 4.37 10.17
CA TRP A 271 21.49 3.88 10.05
C TRP A 271 20.79 3.85 11.39
N GLN A 272 19.52 4.24 11.39
CA GLN A 272 18.62 3.93 12.49
C GLN A 272 18.08 2.50 12.33
N VAL A 273 17.71 1.87 13.44
CA VAL A 273 17.21 0.49 13.45
C VAL A 273 15.79 0.50 13.99
N GLY A 274 14.88 -0.13 13.26
CA GLY A 274 13.47 -0.27 13.64
C GLY A 274 12.91 -1.61 13.18
N LEU A 275 11.64 -1.85 13.53
CA LEU A 275 10.87 -3.02 13.16
C LEU A 275 9.62 -2.59 12.37
N LEU A 276 9.31 -3.31 11.30
CA LEU A 276 7.97 -3.28 10.70
C LEU A 276 7.28 -4.61 10.96
N GLU A 277 6.10 -4.56 11.57
CA GLU A 277 5.30 -5.76 11.83
C GLU A 277 4.84 -6.41 10.52
N ARG A 278 4.69 -7.73 10.57
CA ARG A 278 4.11 -8.51 9.50
C ARG A 278 2.66 -8.78 9.82
N TRP A 279 1.82 -8.69 8.80
CA TRP A 279 0.42 -9.07 8.96
C TRP A 279 0.29 -10.56 9.26
N GLU A 280 -0.52 -10.87 10.26
CA GLU A 280 -0.91 -12.22 10.63
C GLU A 280 -2.44 -12.33 10.61
N PRO A 281 -2.99 -13.46 10.11
CA PRO A 281 -4.42 -13.70 10.16
C PRO A 281 -4.89 -13.85 11.61
N ALA A 282 -6.18 -13.62 11.86
CA ALA A 282 -6.75 -13.92 13.17
C ALA A 282 -6.65 -15.43 13.44
N SER A 283 -6.22 -15.79 14.65
CA SER A 283 -6.05 -17.18 15.09
C SER A 283 -7.38 -17.88 15.33
#